data_AF-A0A535JTZ8-F1
#
_entry.id   AF-A0A535JTZ8-F1
#
_cell.length_a   1.000
_cell.length_b   1.000
_cell.length_c   1.000
_cell.angle_alpha   90.00
_cell.angle_beta   90.00
_cell.angle_gamma   90.00
#
_symmetry.space_group_name_H-M   'P 1'
#
loop_
_entity.id
_entity.type
_entity.pdbx_description
1 polymer ?
#
loop_
_entity_poly.entity_id
_entity_poly.type
_entity_poly.pdbx_seq_one_letter_code
_entity_poly.pdbx_strand_id
1 'polypeptide(L)'
;MGADKGYVYALVGPLKTMGDPTNAAERGELDLRLALAEARRAAIARLATLTVAERKRVRRAGQSTYSAFRVIRRMLEHEWEHRREIAARMGREA
;
A
#
# COMPACT_ATOMS: atom_id res chain seq x y z
N MET A 1 -4.88 -7.14 -0.54
CA MET A 1 -4.28 -6.24 -1.56
C MET A 1 -4.79 -4.81 -1.48
N GLY A 2 -6.11 -4.60 -1.29
CA GLY A 2 -6.72 -3.27 -1.42
C GLY A 2 -6.31 -2.20 -0.41
N ALA A 3 -5.86 -2.54 0.80
CA ALA A 3 -5.57 -1.55 1.84
C ALA A 3 -4.39 -0.62 1.48
N ASP A 4 -3.24 -1.18 1.11
CA ASP A 4 -2.06 -0.40 0.68
C ASP A 4 -2.39 0.44 -0.56
N LYS A 5 -3.11 -0.14 -1.53
CA LYS A 5 -3.64 0.57 -2.71
C LYS A 5 -4.48 1.78 -2.30
N GLY A 6 -5.39 1.58 -1.35
CA GLY A 6 -6.23 2.64 -0.80
C GLY A 6 -5.44 3.76 -0.11
N TYR A 7 -4.42 3.41 0.69
CA TYR A 7 -3.60 4.41 1.38
C TYR A 7 -2.80 5.29 0.41
N VAL A 8 -2.15 4.67 -0.58
CA VAL A 8 -1.37 5.40 -1.59
C VAL A 8 -2.31 6.27 -2.44
N TYR A 9 -3.45 5.74 -2.88
CA TYR A 9 -4.41 6.49 -3.70
C TYR A 9 -4.99 7.69 -2.95
N ALA A 10 -5.27 7.53 -1.65
CA ALA A 10 -5.75 8.62 -0.81
C ALA A 10 -4.70 9.74 -0.66
N LEU A 11 -3.41 9.42 -0.73
CA LEU A 11 -2.32 10.41 -0.66
C LEU A 11 -2.09 11.09 -2.01
N VAL A 12 -1.77 10.33 -3.05
CA VAL A 12 -1.23 10.84 -4.33
C VAL A 12 -2.20 10.72 -5.51
N GLY A 13 -3.39 10.17 -5.28
CA GLY A 13 -4.34 9.84 -6.35
C GLY A 13 -4.06 8.48 -7.00
N PRO A 14 -4.89 8.07 -7.97
CA PRO A 14 -4.75 6.77 -8.63
C PRO A 14 -3.38 6.58 -9.28
N LEU A 15 -2.80 5.39 -9.10
CA LEU A 15 -1.52 4.98 -9.66
C LEU A 15 -1.69 3.67 -10.42
N LYS A 16 -1.67 3.72 -11.76
CA LYS A 16 -1.87 2.55 -12.65
C LYS A 16 -0.85 1.44 -12.38
N THR A 17 0.43 1.81 -12.24
CA THR A 17 1.52 0.86 -11.94
C THR A 17 1.35 0.09 -10.63
N MET A 18 0.48 0.56 -9.74
CA MET A 18 0.07 -0.17 -8.54
C MET A 18 -1.30 -0.84 -8.71
N GLY A 19 -2.24 -0.21 -9.42
CA GLY A 19 -3.60 -0.69 -9.61
C GLY A 19 -3.70 -1.89 -10.54
N ASP A 20 -3.08 -1.79 -11.71
CA ASP A 20 -3.15 -2.81 -12.76
C ASP A 20 -2.72 -4.20 -12.28
N PRO A 21 -1.56 -4.39 -11.60
CA PRO A 21 -1.19 -5.71 -11.09
C PRO A 21 -2.16 -6.23 -10.02
N THR A 22 -2.65 -5.38 -9.12
CA THR A 22 -3.63 -5.81 -8.11
C THR A 22 -4.96 -6.22 -8.73
N ASN A 23 -5.42 -5.50 -9.74
CA ASN A 23 -6.67 -5.78 -10.43
C ASN A 23 -6.54 -7.06 -11.29
N ALA A 24 -5.38 -7.29 -11.92
CA ALA A 24 -5.10 -8.53 -12.66
C ALA A 24 -5.09 -9.75 -11.73
N ALA A 25 -4.48 -9.64 -10.55
CA ALA A 25 -4.52 -10.71 -9.55
C ALA A 25 -5.94 -10.98 -9.01
N GLU A 26 -6.75 -9.93 -8.80
CA GLU A 26 -8.17 -10.08 -8.42
C GLU A 26 -8.99 -10.85 -9.48
N ARG A 27 -8.61 -10.75 -10.76
CA ARG A 27 -9.22 -11.52 -11.87
C ARG A 27 -8.59 -12.90 -12.09
N GLY A 28 -7.55 -13.26 -11.33
CA GLY A 28 -6.80 -14.50 -11.53
C GLY A 28 -5.88 -14.51 -12.76
N GLU A 29 -5.63 -13.34 -13.36
CA GLU A 29 -4.80 -13.19 -14.56
C GLU A 29 -3.31 -13.02 -14.23
N LEU A 30 -2.97 -12.73 -12.97
CA LEU A 30 -1.60 -12.59 -12.48
C LEU A 30 -1.43 -13.29 -11.14
N ASP A 31 -0.31 -13.98 -10.96
CA ASP A 31 0.03 -14.59 -9.67
C ASP A 31 0.03 -13.54 -8.55
N LEU A 32 -0.61 -13.89 -7.43
CA LEU A 32 -0.81 -13.00 -6.29
C LEU A 32 0.51 -12.45 -5.74
N ARG A 33 1.57 -13.27 -5.70
CA ARG A 33 2.88 -12.88 -5.14
C ARG A 33 3.58 -11.89 -6.06
N LEU A 34 3.50 -12.12 -7.37
CA LEU A 34 4.01 -11.19 -8.38
C LEU A 34 3.30 -9.85 -8.30
N ALA A 35 1.96 -9.86 -8.26
CA ALA A 35 1.16 -8.65 -8.15
C ALA A 35 1.46 -7.84 -6.88
N LEU A 36 1.61 -8.51 -5.72
CA LEU A 36 2.00 -7.85 -4.47
C LEU A 36 3.39 -7.21 -4.56
N ALA A 37 4.37 -7.91 -5.15
CA ALA A 37 5.72 -7.39 -5.30
C ALA A 37 5.77 -6.17 -6.23
N GLU A 38 5.03 -6.21 -7.34
CA GLU A 38 4.91 -5.10 -8.29
C GLU A 38 4.22 -3.89 -7.67
N ALA A 39 3.05 -4.09 -7.06
CA ALA A 39 2.31 -3.02 -6.40
C ALA A 39 3.13 -2.36 -5.28
N ARG A 40 3.87 -3.15 -4.51
CA ARG A 40 4.77 -2.64 -3.46
C ARG A 40 5.92 -1.82 -4.03
N ARG A 41 6.58 -2.29 -5.10
CA ARG A 41 7.64 -1.53 -5.78
C ARG A 41 7.11 -0.20 -6.31
N ALA A 42 5.94 -0.20 -6.95
CA ALA A 42 5.30 1.00 -7.46
C ALA A 42 4.97 2.00 -6.33
N ALA A 43 4.44 1.51 -5.21
CA ALA A 43 4.16 2.34 -4.04
C ALA A 43 5.43 2.98 -3.46
N ILE A 44 6.49 2.20 -3.24
CA ILE A 44 7.77 2.72 -2.74
C ILE A 44 8.36 3.75 -3.69
N ALA A 45 8.41 3.46 -5.00
CA ALA A 45 8.94 4.38 -5.99
C ALA A 45 8.18 5.71 -6.00
N ARG A 46 6.85 5.67 -5.87
CA ARG A 46 6.03 6.88 -5.82
C ARG A 46 6.20 7.67 -4.53
N LEU A 47 6.30 6.98 -3.39
CA LEU A 47 6.54 7.61 -2.09
C LEU A 47 7.93 8.26 -2.00
N ALA A 48 8.95 7.61 -2.58
CA ALA A 48 10.30 8.14 -2.66
C ALA A 48 10.38 9.44 -3.49
N THR A 49 9.52 9.58 -4.48
CA THR A 49 9.46 10.73 -5.40
C THR A 49 8.43 11.80 -5.00
N LEU A 50 7.89 11.75 -3.77
CA LEU A 50 7.01 12.80 -3.28
C LEU A 50 7.68 14.18 -3.35
N THR A 51 6.97 15.16 -3.89
CA THR A 51 7.43 16.55 -3.86
C THR A 51 7.32 17.11 -2.43
N VAL A 52 7.99 18.25 -2.17
CA VAL A 52 7.85 18.95 -0.87
C VAL A 52 6.39 19.35 -0.63
N ALA A 53 5.68 19.78 -1.67
CA ALA A 53 4.26 20.14 -1.58
C ALA A 53 3.40 18.92 -1.23
N GLU A 54 3.66 17.76 -1.84
CA GLU A 54 2.93 16.52 -1.56
C GLU A 54 3.23 15.98 -0.16
N ARG A 55 4.49 16.07 0.31
CA ARG A 55 4.85 15.66 1.68
C ARG A 55 4.13 16.48 2.75
N LYS A 56 3.95 17.79 2.52
CA LYS A 56 3.27 18.69 3.45
C LYS A 56 1.74 18.66 3.34
N ARG A 57 1.21 18.14 2.22
CA ARG A 57 -0.23 18.10 1.98
C ARG A 57 -0.91 17.13 2.94
N VAL A 58 -2.02 17.57 3.53
CA VAL A 58 -2.97 16.73 4.24
C VAL A 58 -4.26 16.69 3.44
N ARG A 59 -4.67 15.50 3.01
CA ARG A 59 -5.95 15.29 2.31
C ARG A 59 -6.99 14.78 3.28
N ARG A 60 -8.24 15.21 3.12
CA ARG A 60 -9.38 14.68 3.87
C ARG A 60 -10.23 13.84 2.94
N ALA A 61 -10.58 12.63 3.35
CA ALA A 61 -11.58 11.80 2.68
C ALA A 61 -12.54 11.26 3.75
N GLY A 62 -13.80 11.71 3.68
CA GLY A 62 -14.79 11.49 4.73
C GLY A 62 -14.31 12.02 6.09
N GLN A 63 -14.36 11.16 7.11
CA GLN A 63 -13.87 11.46 8.46
C GLN A 63 -12.36 11.26 8.64
N SER A 64 -11.66 10.76 7.62
CA SER A 64 -10.24 10.44 7.71
C SER A 64 -9.36 11.52 7.10
N THR A 65 -8.17 11.70 7.69
CA THR A 65 -7.09 12.52 7.14
C THR A 65 -5.95 11.62 6.65
N TYR A 66 -5.30 12.06 5.58
CA TYR A 66 -4.21 11.36 4.89
C TYR A 66 -3.06 12.32 4.69
N SER A 67 -1.99 12.08 5.45
CA SER A 67 -0.68 12.73 5.28
C SER A 67 0.35 11.67 4.89
N ALA A 68 1.48 12.10 4.31
CA ALA A 68 2.56 11.20 3.94
C ALA A 68 3.02 10.34 5.15
N PHE A 69 3.21 10.97 6.31
CA PHE A 69 3.56 10.26 7.55
C PHE A 69 2.52 9.20 7.94
N ARG A 70 1.24 9.57 7.97
CA ARG A 70 0.18 8.64 8.39
C ARG A 70 0.06 7.46 7.43
N VAL A 71 0.17 7.71 6.12
CA VAL A 71 0.09 6.67 5.09
C VAL A 71 1.26 5.70 5.20
N ILE A 72 2.50 6.20 5.29
CA ILE A 72 3.69 5.36 5.45
C ILE A 72 3.58 4.53 6.73
N ARG A 73 3.19 5.15 7.86
CA ARG A 73 3.00 4.44 9.13
C ARG A 73 1.96 3.32 9.00
N ARG A 74 0.79 3.59 8.41
CA ARG A 74 -0.26 2.57 8.23
C ARG A 74 0.17 1.43 7.32
N MET A 75 0.93 1.70 6.27
CA MET A 75 1.48 0.65 5.39
C MET A 75 2.45 -0.26 6.16
N LEU A 76 3.35 0.32 6.98
CA LEU A 76 4.29 -0.46 7.78
C LEU A 76 3.58 -1.29 8.85
N GLU A 77 2.61 -0.70 9.56
CA GLU A 77 1.79 -1.41 10.55
C GLU A 77 1.03 -2.58 9.91
N HIS A 78 0.37 -2.34 8.79
CA HIS A 78 -0.41 -3.35 8.08
C HIS A 78 0.46 -4.51 7.56
N GLU A 79 1.64 -4.20 7.02
CA GLU A 79 2.58 -5.23 6.60
C GLU A 79 3.10 -6.05 7.78
N TRP A 80 3.39 -5.42 8.92
CA TRP A 80 3.80 -6.11 10.14
C TRP A 80 2.68 -7.00 10.68
N GLU A 81 1.44 -6.52 10.75
CA GLU A 81 0.26 -7.28 11.16
C GLU A 81 0.11 -8.56 10.32
N HIS A 82 0.23 -8.44 8.99
CA HIS A 82 0.18 -9.60 8.09
C HIS A 82 1.32 -10.59 8.32
N ARG A 83 2.57 -10.11 8.46
CA ARG A 83 3.70 -11.00 8.72
C ARG A 83 3.53 -11.76 10.03
N ARG A 84 3.07 -11.08 11.08
CA ARG A 84 2.81 -11.67 12.38
C ARG A 84 1.70 -12.72 12.32
N GLU A 85 0.60 -12.43 11.64
CA GLU A 85 -0.50 -13.39 11.44
C GLU A 85 -0.03 -14.64 10.69
N ILE A 86 0.76 -14.45 9.62
CA ILE A 86 1.31 -15.57 8.84
C ILE A 86 2.27 -16.41 9.70
N ALA A 87 3.17 -15.78 10.47
CA ALA A 87 4.08 -16.48 11.38
C ALA A 87 3.31 -17.31 12.41
N ALA A 88 2.30 -16.72 13.04
CA ALA A 88 1.44 -17.38 14.02
C ALA A 88 0.74 -18.61 13.42
N ARG A 89 0.16 -18.49 12.22
CA ARG A 89 -0.48 -19.63 11.52
C ARG A 89 0.50 -20.73 11.11
N MET A 90 1.77 -20.38 10.89
CA MET A 90 2.82 -21.35 10.59
C MET A 90 3.47 -21.95 11.84
N GLY A 91 3.00 -21.61 13.05
CA GLY A 91 3.60 -22.08 14.31
C GLY A 91 5.02 -21.57 14.54
N ARG A 92 5.38 -20.42 13.95
CA ARG A 92 6.68 -19.75 14.16
C ARG A 92 6.46 -18.56 15.09
N GLU A 93 7.35 -18.37 16.07
CA GLU A 93 7.38 -17.10 16.80
C GLU A 93 7.77 -15.97 15.84
N ALA A 94 7.08 -14.84 15.95
CA ALA A 94 7.14 -13.71 15.03
C ALA A 94 8.41 -12.86 15.20
#